data_AF-A0A376TES8-F1
#
_entry.id   AF-A0A376TES8-F1
#
_cell.length_a   1.000
_cell.length_b   1.000
_cell.length_c   1.000
_cell.angle_alpha   90.00
_cell.angle_beta   90.00
_cell.angle_gamma   90.00
#
_symmetry.space_group_name_H-M   'P 1'
#
loop_
_entity.id
_entity.type
_entity.pdbx_description
1 polymer ?
#
loop_
_entity_poly.entity_id
_entity_poly.type
_entity_poly.pdbx_seq_one_letter_code
_entity_poly.pdbx_strand_id
1 'polypeptide(L)'
;MRCSHTSAQRIGLSATVRSASDVAAFLGGDRPVTVVNPPAMRHPQIRIVVPVANMDDVSSVASGTGEDSHAGREGSIWPYIETGILDEVLRHRSTIVFTNSRGLAEKLTARLNELYAARLQRSPSIAVDTAHFESTSGATSNHVQSSDVFIARSHHGSVSKEQRAITEQALKSGELRCVSQPPVSNWGLIWARWIW
;
A
#
# COMPACT_ATOMS: atom_id res chain seq x y z
N MET A 1 43.43 -9.59 -25.48
CA MET A 1 43.05 -8.33 -24.81
C MET A 1 43.25 -8.50 -23.31
N ARG A 2 44.24 -7.81 -22.70
CA ARG A 2 44.36 -7.75 -21.24
C ARG A 2 43.64 -6.48 -20.79
N CYS A 3 42.57 -6.63 -20.00
CA CYS A 3 41.96 -5.49 -19.31
C CYS A 3 43.00 -4.88 -18.37
N SER A 4 43.23 -3.57 -18.48
CA SER A 4 44.07 -2.83 -17.55
C SER A 4 43.58 -3.02 -16.12
N HIS A 5 44.49 -3.40 -15.22
CA HIS A 5 44.27 -3.90 -13.86
C HIS A 5 43.89 -2.79 -12.85
N THR A 6 43.05 -1.83 -13.23
CA THR A 6 42.58 -0.76 -12.34
C THR A 6 41.28 -1.17 -11.65
N SER A 7 41.30 -1.18 -10.31
CA SER A 7 40.12 -1.47 -9.48
C SER A 7 39.00 -0.46 -9.74
N ALA A 8 37.76 -0.92 -9.80
CA ALA A 8 36.59 -0.07 -10.01
C ALA A 8 36.45 1.01 -8.92
N GLN A 9 35.89 2.16 -9.27
CA GLN A 9 35.50 3.17 -8.29
C GLN A 9 34.31 2.67 -7.47
N ARG A 10 34.37 2.82 -6.15
CA ARG A 10 33.29 2.43 -5.23
C ARG A 10 32.53 3.68 -4.79
N ILE A 11 31.21 3.68 -4.99
CA ILE A 11 30.31 4.75 -4.57
C ILE A 11 29.19 4.13 -3.75
N GLY A 12 29.05 4.56 -2.50
CA GLY A 12 27.99 4.11 -1.59
C GLY A 12 26.95 5.21 -1.39
N LEU A 13 25.67 4.86 -1.45
CA LEU A 13 24.56 5.76 -1.19
C LEU A 13 23.71 5.18 -0.06
N SER A 14 23.50 5.98 0.98
CA SER A 14 22.61 5.61 2.08
C SER A 14 21.87 6.84 2.60
N ALA A 15 20.59 6.68 2.90
CA ALA A 15 19.75 7.72 3.50
C ALA A 15 19.88 7.78 5.03
N THR A 16 20.18 6.63 5.65
CA THR A 16 20.25 6.51 7.11
C THR A 16 21.46 5.65 7.48
N VAL A 17 22.45 6.26 8.13
CA VAL A 17 23.61 5.56 8.68
C VAL A 17 23.77 5.98 10.14
N ARG A 18 24.01 5.01 11.02
CA ARG A 18 24.34 5.32 12.43
C ARG A 18 25.71 5.98 12.53
N SER A 19 26.66 5.50 11.73
CA SER A 19 28.05 5.97 11.68
C SER A 19 28.51 6.02 10.22
N ALA A 20 28.77 7.22 9.71
CA ALA A 20 29.24 7.39 8.33
C ALA A 20 30.68 6.88 8.15
N SER A 21 31.51 6.95 9.20
CA SER A 21 32.89 6.44 9.18
C SER A 21 32.95 4.92 9.04
N ASP A 22 32.10 4.20 9.76
CA ASP A 22 32.11 2.73 9.72
C ASP A 22 31.66 2.22 8.35
N VAL A 23 30.64 2.86 7.78
CA VAL A 23 30.17 2.58 6.42
C VAL A 23 31.23 2.94 5.39
N ALA A 24 31.96 4.05 5.58
CA ALA A 24 33.06 4.45 4.71
C ALA A 24 34.22 3.43 4.77
N ALA A 25 34.59 2.96 5.95
CA ALA A 25 35.61 1.92 6.13
C ALA A 25 35.18 0.60 5.47
N PHE A 26 33.91 0.20 5.63
CA PHE A 26 33.38 -0.99 4.97
C PHE A 26 33.38 -0.87 3.44
N LEU A 27 32.95 0.27 2.88
CA LEU A 27 32.94 0.52 1.43
C LEU A 27 34.36 0.56 0.84
N GLY A 28 35.26 1.29 1.50
CA GLY A 28 36.63 1.51 1.05
C GLY A 28 37.51 0.29 1.22
N GLY A 29 37.28 -0.52 2.25
CA GLY A 29 38.23 -1.51 2.72
C GLY A 29 39.55 -0.81 3.09
N ASP A 30 40.58 -1.08 2.29
CA ASP A 30 41.91 -0.45 2.39
C ASP A 30 42.01 0.91 1.67
N ARG A 31 40.99 1.30 0.91
CA ARG A 31 41.00 2.55 0.11
C ARG A 31 40.38 3.72 0.87
N PRO A 32 40.90 4.95 0.69
CA PRO A 32 40.28 6.13 1.26
C PRO A 32 38.88 6.36 0.68
N VAL A 33 37.95 6.84 1.53
CA VAL A 33 36.58 7.17 1.15
C VAL A 33 36.27 8.60 1.59
N THR A 34 35.80 9.42 0.65
CA THR A 34 35.29 10.75 0.93
C THR A 34 33.84 10.65 1.39
N VAL A 35 33.55 11.10 2.61
CA VAL A 35 32.18 11.15 3.14
C VAL A 35 31.53 12.48 2.77
N VAL A 36 30.41 12.41 2.05
CA VAL A 36 29.58 13.56 1.70
C VAL A 36 28.26 13.46 2.47
N ASN A 37 28.12 14.23 3.55
CA ASN A 37 26.92 14.22 4.40
C ASN A 37 26.45 15.65 4.70
N PRO A 38 25.85 16.35 3.72
CA PRO A 38 25.25 17.66 3.96
C PRO A 38 24.02 17.54 4.87
N PRO A 39 23.66 18.58 5.65
CA PRO A 39 22.41 18.60 6.42
C PRO A 39 21.19 18.40 5.51
N ALA A 40 20.37 17.39 5.78
CA ALA A 40 19.14 17.15 5.04
C ALA A 40 17.98 17.93 5.67
N MET A 41 17.46 18.95 4.97
CA MET A 41 16.24 19.66 5.39
C MET A 41 14.98 19.07 4.73
N ARG A 42 14.63 17.83 5.04
CA ARG A 42 13.29 17.31 4.77
C ARG A 42 12.58 17.07 6.09
N HIS A 43 11.54 17.85 6.36
CA HIS A 43 10.66 17.68 7.51
C HIS A 43 9.45 16.86 7.05
N PRO A 44 9.42 15.52 7.26
CA PRO A 44 8.27 14.73 6.91
C PRO A 44 7.06 15.17 7.75
N GLN A 45 5.91 15.32 7.12
CA GLN A 45 4.64 15.55 7.82
C GLN A 45 4.17 14.23 8.43
N ILE A 46 4.61 13.95 9.66
CA ILE A 46 4.26 12.72 10.37
C ILE A 46 3.09 13.01 11.31
N ARG A 47 2.05 12.18 11.22
CA ARG A 47 0.89 12.20 12.13
C ARG A 47 0.62 10.80 12.64
N ILE A 48 0.36 10.69 13.94
CA ILE A 48 -0.14 9.46 14.57
C ILE A 48 -1.66 9.65 14.73
N VAL A 49 -2.43 8.72 14.17
CA VAL A 49 -3.90 8.78 14.18
C VAL A 49 -4.43 7.51 14.83
N VAL A 50 -5.26 7.68 15.85
CA VAL A 50 -6.04 6.59 16.47
C VAL A 50 -7.51 6.83 16.08
N PRO A 51 -8.15 5.93 15.32
CA PRO A 51 -9.46 6.19 14.75
C PRO A 51 -10.63 6.02 15.74
N VAL A 52 -10.34 5.72 17.01
CA VAL A 52 -11.34 5.54 18.08
C VAL A 52 -11.06 6.52 19.22
N ALA A 53 -12.13 7.01 19.86
CA ALA A 53 -12.03 7.97 20.97
C ALA A 53 -11.49 7.31 22.25
N ASN A 54 -11.83 6.03 22.48
CA ASN A 54 -11.32 5.23 23.58
C ASN A 54 -11.00 3.81 23.07
N MET A 55 -9.83 3.28 23.45
CA MET A 55 -9.38 1.94 23.07
C MET A 55 -10.00 0.84 23.95
N ASP A 56 -10.44 1.17 25.16
CA ASP A 56 -11.04 0.21 26.09
C ASP A 56 -12.41 -0.29 25.60
N ASP A 57 -13.17 0.59 24.94
CA ASP A 57 -14.49 0.29 24.36
C ASP A 57 -14.40 -0.81 23.29
N VAL A 58 -13.31 -0.82 22.53
CA VAL A 58 -13.05 -1.83 21.49
C VAL A 58 -12.87 -3.21 22.13
N SER A 59 -12.06 -3.31 23.18
CA SER A 59 -11.75 -4.59 23.84
C SER A 59 -12.97 -5.25 24.50
N SER A 60 -13.93 -4.45 24.94
CA SER A 60 -15.16 -4.92 25.58
C SER A 60 -16.08 -5.70 24.62
N VAL A 61 -16.10 -5.33 23.35
CA VAL A 61 -16.95 -5.95 22.32
C VAL A 61 -16.30 -7.22 21.75
N ALA A 62 -14.97 -7.35 21.78
CA ALA A 62 -14.26 -8.55 21.31
C ALA A 62 -14.44 -9.79 22.21
N SER A 63 -14.86 -9.61 23.47
CA SER A 63 -14.91 -10.67 24.47
C SER A 63 -16.22 -11.49 24.44
N GLY A 64 -17.13 -11.23 23.49
CA GLY A 64 -18.43 -11.87 23.43
C GLY A 64 -18.79 -12.43 22.05
N THR A 65 -18.05 -13.42 21.53
CA THR A 65 -18.55 -14.52 20.66
C THR A 65 -17.39 -15.40 20.20
N GLY A 66 -17.46 -16.69 20.51
CA GLY A 66 -16.52 -17.71 20.05
C GLY A 66 -16.67 -18.05 18.56
N GLU A 67 -15.54 -18.50 18.00
CA GLU A 67 -15.41 -19.41 16.85
C GLU A 67 -16.29 -19.12 15.62
N ASP A 68 -15.93 -18.08 14.87
CA ASP A 68 -16.05 -18.06 13.41
C ASP A 68 -15.17 -16.96 12.80
N SER A 69 -14.46 -17.29 11.72
CA SER A 69 -13.36 -16.48 11.12
C SER A 69 -13.79 -15.13 10.50
N HIS A 70 -15.06 -14.76 10.65
CA HIS A 70 -15.63 -13.46 10.27
C HIS A 70 -16.33 -12.72 11.42
N ALA A 71 -16.61 -13.37 12.55
CA ALA A 71 -17.37 -12.79 13.68
C ALA A 71 -16.50 -12.10 14.75
N GLY A 72 -15.21 -12.44 14.86
CA GLY A 72 -14.28 -11.80 15.82
C GLY A 72 -13.88 -10.35 15.51
N ARG A 73 -14.54 -9.69 14.54
CA ARG A 73 -14.19 -8.35 14.04
C ARG A 73 -15.09 -7.23 14.55
N GLU A 74 -16.34 -7.53 14.93
CA GLU A 74 -17.32 -6.51 15.34
C GLU A 74 -16.92 -5.80 16.64
N GLY A 75 -16.03 -6.41 17.42
CA GLY A 75 -15.37 -5.79 18.57
C GLY A 75 -13.88 -5.47 18.40
N SER A 76 -13.39 -5.34 17.18
CA SER A 76 -11.98 -4.99 16.94
C SER A 76 -11.83 -3.55 16.45
N ILE A 77 -10.64 -2.96 16.60
CA ILE A 77 -10.35 -1.61 16.09
C ILE A 77 -10.27 -1.59 14.55
N TRP A 78 -10.20 -2.77 13.93
CA TRP A 78 -9.93 -2.94 12.50
C TRP A 78 -10.96 -2.31 11.57
N PRO A 79 -12.28 -2.42 11.77
CA PRO A 79 -13.26 -1.74 10.91
C PRO A 79 -13.05 -0.21 10.86
N TYR A 80 -12.66 0.39 11.99
CA TYR A 80 -12.33 1.82 12.07
C TYR A 80 -11.03 2.15 11.34
N ILE A 81 -9.99 1.32 11.49
CA ILE A 81 -8.73 1.45 10.76
C ILE A 81 -8.94 1.29 9.25
N GLU A 82 -9.66 0.26 8.82
CA GLU A 82 -9.95 -0.04 7.41
C GLU A 82 -10.71 1.12 6.75
N THR A 83 -11.73 1.65 7.43
CA THR A 83 -12.51 2.82 6.96
C THR A 83 -11.66 4.09 6.90
N GLY A 84 -10.87 4.36 7.95
CA GLY A 84 -9.98 5.52 8.00
C GLY A 84 -8.87 5.46 6.94
N ILE A 85 -8.31 4.27 6.68
CA ILE A 85 -7.36 4.07 5.58
C ILE A 85 -8.03 4.34 4.24
N LEU A 86 -9.26 3.85 4.01
CA LEU A 86 -9.98 4.14 2.77
C LEU A 86 -10.23 5.65 2.58
N ASP A 87 -10.56 6.37 3.64
CA ASP A 87 -10.71 7.83 3.58
C ASP A 87 -9.40 8.53 3.15
N GLU A 88 -8.27 8.13 3.73
CA GLU A 88 -6.96 8.65 3.35
C GLU A 88 -6.59 8.28 1.91
N VAL A 89 -6.91 7.07 1.46
CA VAL A 89 -6.72 6.63 0.05
C VAL A 89 -7.52 7.52 -0.90
N LEU A 90 -8.76 7.86 -0.56
CA LEU A 90 -9.62 8.69 -1.42
C LEU A 90 -9.19 10.17 -1.44
N ARG A 91 -8.60 10.68 -0.35
CA ARG A 91 -8.07 12.06 -0.28
C ARG A 91 -6.81 12.27 -1.13
N HIS A 92 -6.05 11.21 -1.42
CA HIS A 92 -4.79 11.29 -2.13
C HIS A 92 -4.88 10.69 -3.53
N ARG A 93 -3.93 11.07 -4.41
CA ARG A 93 -3.83 10.50 -5.76
C ARG A 93 -3.33 9.05 -5.71
N SER A 94 -2.33 8.79 -4.87
CA SER A 94 -1.71 7.48 -4.68
C SER A 94 -1.29 7.34 -3.21
N THR A 95 -1.60 6.18 -2.61
CA THR A 95 -1.32 5.86 -1.22
C THR A 95 -0.63 4.50 -1.12
N ILE A 96 0.34 4.40 -0.23
CA ILE A 96 1.04 3.14 0.06
C ILE A 96 0.77 2.78 1.51
N VAL A 97 0.22 1.59 1.73
CA VAL A 97 -0.06 1.06 3.06
C VAL A 97 0.93 -0.04 3.39
N PHE A 98 1.74 0.17 4.42
CA PHE A 98 2.64 -0.86 4.92
C PHE A 98 1.95 -1.74 5.96
N THR A 99 2.06 -3.06 5.81
CA THR A 99 1.48 -4.05 6.73
C THR A 99 2.57 -4.97 7.29
N ASN A 100 2.32 -5.73 8.36
CA ASN A 100 3.37 -6.56 8.95
C ASN A 100 3.58 -7.91 8.25
N SER A 101 2.70 -8.30 7.32
CA SER A 101 2.76 -9.60 6.66
C SER A 101 2.10 -9.59 5.29
N ARG A 102 2.46 -10.58 4.46
CA ARG A 102 1.82 -10.78 3.13
C ARG A 102 0.32 -11.04 3.28
N GLY A 103 -0.05 -11.92 4.20
CA GLY A 103 -1.46 -12.22 4.46
C GLY A 103 -2.26 -11.02 4.95
N LEU A 104 -1.66 -10.10 5.72
CA LEU A 104 -2.32 -8.86 6.11
C LEU A 104 -2.44 -7.89 4.93
N ALA A 105 -1.45 -7.81 4.05
CA ALA A 105 -1.53 -7.01 2.83
C ALA A 105 -2.68 -7.48 1.92
N GLU A 106 -2.82 -8.79 1.72
CA GLU A 106 -3.90 -9.39 0.92
C GLU A 106 -5.27 -9.14 1.58
N LYS A 107 -5.40 -9.45 2.87
CA LYS A 107 -6.66 -9.23 3.63
C LYS A 107 -7.10 -7.78 3.61
N LEU A 108 -6.19 -6.83 3.85
CA LEU A 108 -6.50 -5.40 3.82
C LEU A 108 -6.89 -4.95 2.41
N THR A 109 -6.21 -5.45 1.37
CA THR A 109 -6.54 -5.13 -0.02
C THR A 109 -7.96 -5.56 -0.37
N ALA A 110 -8.33 -6.80 -0.07
CA ALA A 110 -9.69 -7.31 -0.29
C ALA A 110 -10.71 -6.43 0.43
N ARG A 111 -10.42 -6.09 1.69
CA ARG A 111 -11.32 -5.29 2.52
C ARG A 111 -11.49 -3.86 2.04
N LEU A 112 -10.43 -3.19 1.58
CA LEU A 112 -10.53 -1.85 1.00
C LEU A 112 -11.36 -1.85 -0.28
N ASN A 113 -11.22 -2.88 -1.12
CA ASN A 113 -12.01 -3.03 -2.33
C ASN A 113 -13.49 -3.27 -2.03
N GLU A 114 -13.82 -4.11 -1.05
CA GLU A 114 -15.19 -4.31 -0.55
C GLU A 114 -15.82 -3.00 -0.05
N LEU A 115 -15.11 -2.28 0.84
CA LEU A 115 -15.59 -1.02 1.40
C LEU A 115 -15.79 0.05 0.32
N TYR A 116 -14.91 0.09 -0.68
CA TYR A 116 -15.02 1.01 -1.80
C TYR A 116 -16.22 0.67 -2.70
N ALA A 117 -16.40 -0.60 -3.06
CA ALA A 117 -17.58 -1.05 -3.80
C ALA A 117 -18.89 -0.72 -3.08
N ALA A 118 -18.94 -0.93 -1.76
CA ALA A 118 -20.09 -0.57 -0.94
C ALA A 118 -20.38 0.95 -0.94
N ARG A 119 -19.36 1.81 -0.95
CA ARG A 119 -19.53 3.27 -1.06
C ARG A 119 -20.05 3.69 -2.44
N LEU A 120 -19.62 3.03 -3.51
CA LEU A 120 -20.12 3.29 -4.86
C LEU A 120 -21.60 2.94 -4.98
N GLN A 121 -22.03 1.82 -4.40
CA GLN A 121 -23.45 1.41 -4.39
C GLN A 121 -24.34 2.34 -3.56
N ARG A 122 -23.80 2.93 -2.49
CA ARG A 122 -24.55 3.86 -1.61
C ARG A 122 -24.60 5.29 -2.12
N SER A 123 -23.76 5.64 -3.10
CA SER A 123 -23.82 6.94 -3.75
C SER A 123 -24.99 6.90 -4.74
N PRO A 124 -26.08 7.68 -4.53
CA PRO A 124 -27.17 7.70 -5.49
C PRO A 124 -26.60 8.13 -6.83
N SER A 125 -26.80 7.31 -7.86
CA SER A 125 -26.60 7.77 -9.23
C SER A 125 -27.38 9.06 -9.38
N ILE A 126 -26.74 10.12 -9.89
CA ILE A 126 -27.50 11.25 -10.42
C ILE A 126 -28.49 10.63 -11.40
N ALA A 127 -29.78 10.73 -11.07
CA ALA A 127 -30.86 10.22 -11.90
C ALA A 127 -30.77 10.94 -13.25
N VAL A 128 -30.11 10.29 -14.21
CA VAL A 128 -30.23 10.66 -15.61
C VAL A 128 -31.61 10.18 -16.01
N ASP A 129 -32.43 11.15 -16.39
CA ASP A 129 -33.83 11.01 -16.77
C ASP A 129 -34.04 9.76 -17.63
N THR A 130 -34.82 8.82 -17.09
CA THR A 130 -35.03 7.52 -17.71
C THR A 130 -36.07 7.68 -18.81
N ALA A 131 -35.62 7.95 -20.04
CA ALA A 131 -36.48 7.80 -21.20
C ALA A 131 -36.87 6.32 -21.32
N HIS A 132 -38.14 6.04 -21.01
CA HIS A 132 -38.80 4.75 -21.20
C HIS A 132 -38.54 4.18 -22.60
N PHE A 133 -38.05 2.95 -22.67
CA PHE A 133 -38.26 2.08 -23.83
C PHE A 133 -38.80 0.75 -23.32
N GLU A 134 -40.01 0.39 -23.80
CA GLU A 134 -40.75 -0.79 -23.38
C GLU A 134 -40.07 -2.10 -23.81
N SER A 135 -40.36 -3.13 -23.02
CA SER A 135 -39.69 -4.43 -22.97
C SER A 135 -40.06 -5.37 -24.10
N THR A 136 -39.08 -6.13 -24.61
CA THR A 136 -39.34 -7.51 -25.07
C THR A 136 -38.16 -8.41 -24.73
N SER A 137 -38.48 -9.60 -24.22
CA SER A 137 -37.64 -10.82 -24.17
C SER A 137 -36.77 -10.99 -22.92
N GLY A 138 -37.18 -11.96 -22.11
CA GLY A 138 -36.52 -12.36 -20.88
C GLY A 138 -35.18 -13.05 -21.08
N ALA A 139 -34.27 -12.75 -20.16
CA ALA A 139 -33.20 -13.62 -19.70
C ALA A 139 -32.79 -13.14 -18.31
N THR A 140 -33.18 -13.87 -17.26
CA THR A 140 -32.61 -13.69 -15.91
C THR A 140 -31.23 -14.33 -15.88
N SER A 141 -30.27 -13.69 -16.54
CA SER A 141 -28.87 -14.10 -16.53
C SER A 141 -27.98 -12.91 -16.82
N ASN A 142 -28.01 -11.89 -15.94
CA ASN A 142 -26.98 -10.85 -15.94
C ASN A 142 -26.86 -10.10 -14.61
N HIS A 143 -26.86 -10.83 -13.49
CA HIS A 143 -26.36 -10.30 -12.22
C HIS A 143 -24.91 -10.76 -11.96
N VAL A 144 -24.07 -10.75 -12.99
CA VAL A 144 -22.62 -10.66 -12.79
C VAL A 144 -22.31 -9.17 -12.68
N GLN A 145 -22.46 -8.63 -11.46
CA GLN A 145 -21.90 -7.33 -11.11
C GLN A 145 -20.37 -7.49 -11.09
N SER A 146 -19.75 -7.53 -12.28
CA SER A 146 -18.31 -7.35 -12.44
C SER A 146 -17.99 -5.93 -11.97
N SER A 147 -17.45 -5.79 -10.77
CA SER A 147 -16.80 -4.53 -10.40
C SER A 147 -15.32 -4.66 -10.73
N ASP A 148 -14.96 -4.35 -11.98
CA ASP A 148 -13.57 -4.09 -12.40
C ASP A 148 -12.95 -2.87 -11.70
N VAL A 149 -13.68 -2.23 -10.77
CA VAL A 149 -13.27 -1.03 -10.06
C VAL A 149 -12.66 -1.39 -8.71
N PHE A 150 -11.41 -1.87 -8.74
CA PHE A 150 -10.61 -2.05 -7.53
C PHE A 150 -9.86 -0.76 -7.18
N ILE A 151 -9.92 -0.34 -5.91
CA ILE A 151 -9.19 0.83 -5.41
C ILE A 151 -7.76 0.48 -4.97
N ALA A 152 -7.54 -0.79 -4.60
CA ALA A 152 -6.30 -1.27 -4.01
C ALA A 152 -5.81 -2.59 -4.64
N ARG A 153 -4.49 -2.78 -4.67
CA ARG A 153 -3.82 -4.06 -4.97
C ARG A 153 -2.77 -4.41 -3.92
N SER A 154 -2.53 -5.71 -3.72
CA SER A 154 -1.42 -6.17 -2.89
C SER A 154 -0.12 -6.23 -3.69
N HIS A 155 1.02 -5.96 -3.03
CA HIS A 155 2.35 -6.06 -3.63
C HIS A 155 3.30 -6.78 -2.67
N HIS A 156 3.79 -7.96 -3.07
CA HIS A 156 4.74 -8.76 -2.29
C HIS A 156 5.39 -9.85 -3.14
N GLY A 157 6.42 -10.50 -2.61
CA GLY A 157 7.23 -11.49 -3.35
C GLY A 157 6.49 -12.73 -3.85
N SER A 158 5.30 -13.08 -3.32
CA SER A 158 4.46 -14.16 -3.88
C SER A 158 3.59 -13.73 -5.06
N VAL A 159 3.50 -12.43 -5.36
CA VAL A 159 2.88 -11.92 -6.59
C VAL A 159 3.88 -12.07 -7.75
N SER A 160 3.39 -12.48 -8.93
CA SER A 160 4.22 -12.65 -10.11
C SER A 160 4.95 -11.36 -10.48
N LYS A 161 6.12 -11.48 -11.12
CA LYS A 161 6.93 -10.31 -11.53
C LYS A 161 6.13 -9.38 -12.44
N GLU A 162 5.38 -9.95 -13.38
CA GLU A 162 4.53 -9.23 -14.32
C GLU A 162 3.41 -8.47 -13.58
N GLN A 163 2.69 -9.13 -12.67
CA GLN A 163 1.62 -8.48 -11.91
C GLN A 163 2.13 -7.36 -11.00
N ARG A 164 3.33 -7.52 -10.43
CA ARG A 164 3.98 -6.43 -9.68
C ARG A 164 4.33 -5.26 -10.59
N ALA A 165 4.88 -5.51 -11.79
CA ALA A 165 5.19 -4.45 -12.75
C ALA A 165 3.93 -3.68 -13.19
N ILE A 166 2.83 -4.37 -13.47
CA ILE A 166 1.53 -3.75 -13.80
C ILE A 166 1.06 -2.87 -12.63
N THR A 167 1.14 -3.39 -11.40
CA THR A 167 0.72 -2.67 -10.18
C THR A 167 1.58 -1.43 -9.94
N GLU A 168 2.89 -1.52 -10.13
CA GLU A 168 3.84 -0.41 -10.01
C GLU A 168 3.55 0.68 -11.06
N GLN A 169 3.31 0.29 -12.32
CA GLN A 169 3.00 1.21 -13.39
C GLN A 169 1.65 1.92 -13.17
N ALA A 170 0.62 1.19 -12.74
CA ALA A 170 -0.70 1.74 -12.44
C ALA A 170 -0.66 2.72 -11.25
N LEU A 171 0.14 2.43 -10.23
CA LEU A 171 0.33 3.35 -9.10
C LEU A 171 1.05 4.63 -9.53
N LYS A 172 2.06 4.51 -10.41
CA LYS A 172 2.81 5.66 -10.95
C LYS A 172 1.96 6.54 -11.86
N SER A 173 1.13 5.95 -12.72
CA SER A 173 0.18 6.71 -13.55
C SER A 173 -0.90 7.37 -12.71
N GLY A 174 -1.16 6.86 -11.49
CA GLY A 174 -2.25 7.29 -10.62
C GLY A 174 -3.59 6.65 -10.99
N GLU A 175 -3.57 5.64 -11.85
CA GLU A 175 -4.74 4.80 -12.18
C GLU A 175 -5.11 3.89 -11.01
N LEU A 176 -4.10 3.38 -10.30
CA LEU A 176 -4.28 2.69 -9.03
C LEU A 176 -4.07 3.67 -7.86
N ARG A 177 -5.05 3.72 -6.95
CA ARG A 177 -5.05 4.65 -5.81
C ARG A 177 -4.28 4.11 -4.62
N CYS A 178 -4.25 2.80 -4.42
CA CYS A 178 -3.64 2.20 -3.23
C CYS A 178 -2.84 0.92 -3.52
N VAL A 179 -1.69 0.79 -2.88
CA VAL A 179 -0.96 -0.49 -2.78
C VAL A 179 -0.74 -0.86 -1.32
N SER A 180 -1.12 -2.08 -0.95
CA SER A 180 -0.82 -2.67 0.37
C SER A 180 0.37 -3.62 0.26
N GLN A 181 1.39 -3.45 1.09
CA GLN A 181 2.60 -4.27 1.03
C GLN A 181 3.25 -4.48 2.39
N PRO A 182 3.87 -5.64 2.65
CA PRO A 182 4.76 -5.77 3.80
C PRO A 182 6.06 -4.99 3.57
N PRO A 183 6.83 -4.67 4.63
CA PRO A 183 8.22 -4.27 4.49
C PRO A 183 8.94 -5.28 3.61
N VAL A 184 9.55 -4.80 2.53
CA VAL A 184 10.49 -5.61 1.77
C VAL A 184 11.70 -5.88 2.65
N SER A 185 11.93 -7.15 2.99
CA SER A 185 13.07 -7.60 3.80
C SER A 185 14.43 -7.36 3.14
N ASN A 186 14.46 -6.92 1.87
CA ASN A 186 15.67 -6.51 1.17
C ASN A 186 15.52 -5.08 0.64
N TRP A 187 16.16 -4.18 1.36
CA TRP A 187 16.07 -2.72 1.39
C TRP A 187 16.28 -1.97 0.06
N GLY A 188 15.53 -0.88 -0.11
CA GLY A 188 16.04 0.37 -0.71
C GLY A 188 15.98 0.55 -2.24
N LEU A 189 16.29 -0.46 -3.05
CA LEU A 189 16.59 -0.22 -4.48
C LEU A 189 15.37 -0.06 -5.38
N ILE A 190 14.24 -0.70 -5.05
CA ILE A 190 13.08 -0.64 -5.94
C ILE A 190 12.33 0.66 -5.74
N TRP A 191 12.10 1.14 -4.51
CA TRP A 191 11.24 2.31 -4.26
C TRP A 191 11.95 3.68 -4.26
N ALA A 192 13.22 3.76 -3.86
CA ALA A 192 13.97 5.03 -3.89
C ALA A 192 14.13 5.60 -5.31
N ARG A 193 13.97 4.74 -6.34
CA ARG A 193 13.95 5.13 -7.75
C ARG A 193 12.64 5.80 -8.19
N TRP A 194 11.61 5.89 -7.34
CA TRP A 194 10.27 6.40 -7.71
C TRP A 194 9.75 7.55 -6.83
N ILE A 195 10.53 8.04 -5.86
CA ILE A 195 10.18 9.24 -5.05
C ILE A 195 10.97 10.49 -5.54
N TRP A 196 11.49 10.45 -6.76
CA TRP A 196 12.04 11.61 -7.46
C TRP A 196 11.49 11.66 -8.88
#